data_AF-M4C050-F1
#
_entry.id   AF-M4C050-F1
#
_cell.length_a   1.000
_cell.length_b   1.000
_cell.length_c   1.000
_cell.angle_alpha   90.00
_cell.angle_beta   90.00
_cell.angle_gamma   90.00
#
_symmetry.space_group_name_H-M   'P 1'
#
loop_
_entity.id
_entity.type
_entity.pdbx_description
1 polymer ?
#
loop_
_entity_poly.entity_id
_entity_poly.type
_entity_poly.pdbx_seq_one_letter_code
_entity_poly.pdbx_strand_id
1 'polypeptide(L)'
;MERLAEQVQATQKVLRSSESDWSTCSSSIADLAEAIESLETVEGYSNAVQVLLGLSKEIEPQLTSIRSKLVKDVCDHLLRIVAVTGRDFGKMANALLPQIVGMSRNASAAIRQPGAKLLSKLSELVRYDLTLLKKIYMQSVQGADVCIFSLF
;
A
#
# COMPACT_ATOMS: atom_id res chain seq x y z
N MET A 1 2.46 -17.39 -13.32
CA MET A 1 3.51 -16.42 -12.91
C MET A 1 3.85 -15.42 -14.01
N GLU A 2 4.14 -15.83 -15.25
CA GLU A 2 4.45 -14.92 -16.36
C GLU A 2 3.34 -13.88 -16.61
N ARG A 3 2.08 -14.31 -16.72
CA ARG A 3 0.92 -13.41 -16.86
C ARG A 3 0.80 -12.38 -15.72
N LEU A 4 1.13 -12.76 -14.48
CA LEU A 4 1.13 -11.83 -13.35
C LEU A 4 2.24 -10.79 -13.50
N ALA A 5 3.43 -11.20 -13.94
CA ALA A 5 4.53 -10.28 -14.18
C ALA A 5 4.22 -9.28 -15.29
N GLU A 6 3.56 -9.72 -16.37
CA GLU A 6 3.06 -8.84 -17.43
C GLU A 6 2.03 -7.84 -16.90
N GLN A 7 1.06 -8.30 -16.12
CA GLN A 7 0.06 -7.43 -15.50
C GLN A 7 0.72 -6.41 -14.57
N VAL A 8 1.70 -6.84 -13.77
CA VAL A 8 2.48 -5.95 -12.89
C VAL A 8 3.21 -4.88 -13.69
N GLN A 9 3.85 -5.23 -14.81
CA GLN A 9 4.50 -4.25 -15.68
C GLN A 9 3.49 -3.30 -16.33
N ALA A 10 2.32 -3.79 -16.75
CA ALA A 10 1.26 -2.96 -17.31
C ALA A 10 0.75 -1.94 -16.28
N THR A 11 0.44 -2.40 -15.07
CA THR A 11 0.04 -1.49 -13.97
C THR A 11 1.15 -0.52 -13.62
N GLN A 12 2.41 -0.94 -13.62
CA GLN A 12 3.55 -0.04 -13.37
C GLN A 12 3.59 1.12 -14.36
N LYS A 13 3.31 0.85 -15.65
CA LYS A 13 3.26 1.88 -16.69
C LYS A 13 2.13 2.87 -16.45
N VAL A 14 0.93 2.38 -16.07
CA VAL A 14 -0.22 3.22 -15.74
C VAL A 14 0.09 4.11 -14.54
N LEU A 15 0.59 3.55 -13.45
CA LEU A 15 0.84 4.31 -12.22
C LEU A 15 1.97 5.35 -12.35
N ARG A 16 2.89 5.17 -13.30
CA ARG A 16 3.95 6.14 -13.62
C ARG A 16 3.50 7.24 -14.57
N SER A 17 2.44 7.02 -15.34
CA SER A 17 1.99 7.99 -16.33
C SER A 17 1.33 9.18 -15.66
N SER A 18 1.80 10.39 -15.98
CA SER A 18 1.15 11.63 -15.56
C SER A 18 -0.19 11.88 -16.25
N GLU A 19 -0.46 11.16 -17.35
CA GLU A 19 -1.69 11.27 -18.13
C GLU A 19 -2.80 10.34 -17.62
N SER A 20 -2.45 9.35 -16.79
CA SER A 20 -3.43 8.43 -16.23
C SER A 20 -4.30 9.13 -15.19
N ASP A 21 -5.61 9.03 -15.36
CA ASP A 21 -6.54 9.52 -14.36
C ASP A 21 -6.57 8.60 -13.13
N TRP A 22 -7.16 9.11 -12.04
CA TRP A 22 -7.20 8.37 -10.79
C TRP A 22 -8.02 7.08 -10.89
N SER A 23 -9.09 7.08 -11.70
CA SER A 23 -9.91 5.89 -11.92
C SER A 23 -9.13 4.80 -12.63
N THR A 24 -8.32 5.15 -13.62
CA THR A 24 -7.45 4.21 -14.34
C THR A 24 -6.42 3.61 -13.40
N CYS A 25 -5.76 4.43 -12.57
CA CYS A 25 -4.84 3.93 -11.55
C CYS A 25 -5.53 2.96 -10.58
N SER A 26 -6.74 3.31 -10.11
CA SER A 26 -7.53 2.44 -9.23
C SER A 26 -7.89 1.12 -9.90
N SER A 27 -8.42 1.16 -11.13
CA SER A 27 -8.80 -0.04 -11.89
C SER A 27 -7.61 -0.95 -12.16
N SER A 28 -6.45 -0.39 -12.56
CA SER A 28 -5.25 -1.21 -12.79
C SER A 28 -4.73 -1.90 -11.51
N ILE A 29 -4.98 -1.34 -10.33
CA ILE A 29 -4.68 -2.00 -9.04
C ILE A 29 -5.78 -3.02 -8.69
N ALA A 30 -7.03 -2.76 -9.07
CA ALA A 30 -8.13 -3.73 -8.94
C ALA A 30 -7.88 -4.99 -9.78
N ASP A 31 -7.45 -4.82 -11.03
CA ASP A 31 -7.13 -5.91 -11.94
C ASP A 31 -5.96 -6.76 -11.41
N LEU A 32 -4.98 -6.13 -10.75
CA LEU A 32 -3.92 -6.86 -10.05
C LEU A 32 -4.46 -7.70 -8.89
N ALA A 33 -5.37 -7.15 -8.09
CA ALA A 33 -5.97 -7.90 -6.99
C ALA A 33 -6.73 -9.13 -7.51
N GLU A 34 -7.50 -8.98 -8.59
CA GLU A 34 -8.20 -10.08 -9.24
C GLU A 34 -7.23 -11.11 -9.84
N ALA A 35 -6.14 -10.65 -10.46
CA ALA A 35 -5.10 -11.54 -11.00
C ALA A 35 -4.42 -12.37 -9.90
N ILE A 36 -4.31 -11.86 -8.68
CA ILE A 36 -3.73 -12.58 -7.52
C ILE A 36 -4.76 -13.52 -6.90
N GLU A 37 -6.00 -13.08 -6.76
CA GLU A 37 -7.11 -13.90 -6.25
C GLU A 37 -7.37 -15.13 -7.13
N SER A 38 -7.15 -15.02 -8.45
CA SER A 38 -7.29 -16.12 -9.40
C SER A 38 -6.08 -17.05 -9.50
N LEU A 39 -4.99 -16.79 -8.74
CA LEU A 39 -3.87 -17.72 -8.69
C LEU A 39 -4.24 -18.92 -7.82
N GLU A 40 -4.43 -20.06 -8.45
CA GLU A 40 -4.43 -21.36 -7.77
C GLU A 40 -2.97 -21.75 -7.48
N THR A 41 -2.55 -21.67 -6.20
CA THR A 41 -1.18 -22.01 -5.79
C THR A 41 -1.18 -23.17 -4.80
N VAL A 42 -0.35 -24.18 -5.09
CA VAL A 42 -0.12 -25.33 -4.18
C VAL A 42 0.98 -25.01 -3.16
N GLU A 43 1.90 -24.09 -3.48
CA GLU A 43 3.10 -23.78 -2.69
C GLU A 43 3.11 -22.37 -2.05
N GLY A 44 1.96 -21.67 -2.05
CA GLY A 44 1.80 -20.33 -1.48
C GLY A 44 2.11 -19.18 -2.44
N TYR A 45 2.07 -17.94 -1.92
CA TYR A 45 2.04 -16.71 -2.73
C TYR A 45 3.36 -15.93 -2.71
N SER A 46 4.42 -16.43 -2.06
CA SER A 46 5.71 -15.76 -1.96
C SER A 46 6.26 -15.26 -3.31
N ASN A 47 6.18 -16.08 -4.36
CA ASN A 47 6.64 -15.67 -5.70
C ASN A 47 5.77 -14.56 -6.30
N ALA A 48 4.44 -14.64 -6.11
CA ALA A 48 3.51 -13.59 -6.55
C ALA A 48 3.80 -12.26 -5.83
N VAL A 49 3.98 -12.30 -4.51
CA VAL A 49 4.33 -11.10 -3.73
C VAL A 49 5.69 -10.55 -4.12
N GLN A 50 6.67 -11.39 -4.43
CA GLN A 50 7.99 -10.92 -4.87
C GLN A 50 7.90 -10.14 -6.19
N VAL A 51 7.02 -10.55 -7.11
CA VAL A 51 6.74 -9.78 -8.34
C VAL A 51 6.04 -8.46 -8.00
N LEU A 52 5.04 -8.48 -7.12
CA LEU A 52 4.33 -7.26 -6.68
C LEU A 52 5.21 -6.27 -5.95
N LEU A 53 6.26 -6.72 -5.27
CA LEU A 53 7.18 -5.84 -4.54
C LEU A 53 7.82 -4.80 -5.48
N GLY A 54 7.96 -5.13 -6.76
CA GLY A 54 8.42 -4.21 -7.80
C GLY A 54 7.51 -3.00 -8.04
N LEU A 55 6.25 -3.05 -7.59
CA LEU A 55 5.27 -1.95 -7.67
C LEU A 55 5.19 -1.07 -6.42
N SER A 56 5.91 -1.42 -5.35
CA SER A 56 5.83 -0.69 -4.07
C SER A 56 5.98 0.83 -4.27
N LYS A 57 7.03 1.24 -5.01
CA LYS A 57 7.34 2.64 -5.31
C LYS A 57 6.25 3.36 -6.10
N GLU A 58 5.52 2.66 -6.96
CA GLU A 58 4.44 3.23 -7.76
C GLU A 58 3.10 3.29 -7.02
N ILE A 59 2.91 2.42 -6.01
CA ILE A 59 1.73 2.41 -5.15
C ILE A 59 1.82 3.49 -4.07
N GLU A 60 3.01 3.79 -3.57
CA GLU A 60 3.24 4.80 -2.53
C GLU A 60 2.57 6.16 -2.83
N PRO A 61 2.73 6.78 -4.02
CA PRO A 61 2.05 8.04 -4.35
C PRO A 61 0.52 7.95 -4.37
N GLN A 62 -0.03 6.76 -4.70
CA GLN A 62 -1.47 6.54 -4.76
C GLN A 62 -2.07 6.51 -3.35
N LEU A 63 -1.35 5.94 -2.39
CA LEU A 63 -1.69 5.91 -0.97
C LEU A 63 -1.67 7.30 -0.32
N THR A 64 -0.84 8.20 -0.83
CA THR A 64 -0.75 9.59 -0.35
C THR A 64 -1.49 10.60 -1.24
N SER A 65 -2.33 10.14 -2.16
CA SER A 65 -3.05 11.01 -3.07
C SER A 65 -3.98 11.97 -2.35
N ILE A 66 -4.11 13.20 -2.87
CA ILE A 66 -5.10 14.17 -2.38
C ILE A 66 -6.55 13.70 -2.64
N ARG A 67 -6.74 12.78 -3.59
CA ARG A 67 -8.05 12.21 -3.93
C ARG A 67 -8.35 11.08 -2.96
N SER A 68 -9.06 11.38 -1.88
CA SER A 68 -9.43 10.41 -0.83
C SER A 68 -10.15 9.16 -1.36
N LYS A 69 -10.92 9.29 -2.45
CA LYS A 69 -11.56 8.14 -3.13
C LYS A 69 -10.53 7.15 -3.69
N LEU A 70 -9.50 7.64 -4.38
CA LEU A 70 -8.39 6.81 -4.87
C LEU A 70 -7.68 6.13 -3.70
N VAL A 71 -7.36 6.88 -2.65
CA VAL A 71 -6.69 6.35 -1.45
C VAL A 71 -7.50 5.20 -0.84
N LYS A 72 -8.81 5.39 -0.70
CA LYS A 72 -9.72 4.35 -0.20
C LYS A 72 -9.70 3.11 -1.09
N ASP A 73 -9.83 3.29 -2.40
CA ASP A 73 -9.91 2.17 -3.34
C ASP A 73 -8.59 1.38 -3.35
N VAL A 74 -7.44 2.06 -3.37
CA VAL A 74 -6.13 1.39 -3.25
C VAL A 74 -6.02 0.62 -1.94
N CYS A 75 -6.47 1.18 -0.81
CA CYS A 75 -6.48 0.44 0.45
C CYS A 75 -7.34 -0.83 0.38
N ASP A 76 -8.55 -0.73 -0.19
CA ASP A 76 -9.45 -1.87 -0.30
C ASP A 76 -8.89 -2.94 -1.27
N HIS A 77 -8.21 -2.56 -2.35
CA HIS A 77 -7.51 -3.50 -3.23
C HIS A 77 -6.28 -4.16 -2.57
N LEU A 78 -5.50 -3.40 -1.78
CA LEU A 78 -4.40 -3.99 -1.00
C LEU A 78 -4.93 -4.98 0.04
N LEU A 79 -6.06 -4.69 0.68
CA LEU A 79 -6.70 -5.62 1.62
C LEU A 79 -7.15 -6.92 0.95
N ARG A 80 -7.69 -6.83 -0.28
CA ARG A 80 -8.01 -8.01 -1.10
C ARG A 80 -6.79 -8.88 -1.34
N ILE A 81 -5.67 -8.27 -1.74
CA ILE A 81 -4.40 -8.98 -1.97
C ILE A 81 -3.90 -9.63 -0.67
N VAL A 82 -3.92 -8.90 0.45
CA VAL A 82 -3.48 -9.41 1.75
C VAL A 82 -4.35 -10.56 2.23
N ALA A 83 -5.65 -10.55 1.97
CA ALA A 83 -6.56 -11.62 2.38
C ALA A 83 -6.18 -12.97 1.76
N VAL A 84 -5.68 -12.95 0.51
CA VAL A 84 -5.23 -14.14 -0.22
C VAL A 84 -3.81 -14.53 0.14
N THR A 85 -2.90 -13.54 0.15
CA THR A 85 -1.46 -13.79 0.31
C THR A 85 -1.02 -13.95 1.77
N GLY A 86 -1.82 -13.46 2.72
CA GLY A 86 -1.58 -13.57 4.16
C GLY A 86 -0.17 -13.13 4.55
N ARG A 87 0.56 -14.03 5.22
CA ARG A 87 1.91 -13.76 5.73
C ARG A 87 2.94 -13.49 4.64
N ASP A 88 2.73 -14.02 3.43
CA ASP A 88 3.66 -13.82 2.32
C ASP A 88 3.73 -12.33 1.90
N PHE A 89 2.69 -11.55 2.21
CA PHE A 89 2.65 -10.11 1.97
C PHE A 89 3.65 -9.30 2.81
N GLY A 90 4.38 -9.93 3.74
CA GLY A 90 5.32 -9.30 4.67
C GLY A 90 6.26 -8.26 4.09
N LYS A 91 6.95 -8.59 3.00
CA LYS A 91 7.90 -7.65 2.38
C LYS A 91 7.20 -6.43 1.80
N MET A 92 6.06 -6.63 1.15
CA MET A 92 5.26 -5.54 0.58
C MET A 92 4.65 -4.66 1.68
N ALA A 93 4.13 -5.27 2.74
CA ALA A 93 3.60 -4.54 3.90
C ALA A 93 4.66 -3.64 4.55
N ASN A 94 5.88 -4.14 4.74
CA ASN A 94 6.98 -3.36 5.29
C ASN A 94 7.43 -2.25 4.34
N ALA A 95 7.42 -2.48 3.02
CA ALA A 95 7.76 -1.46 2.03
C ALA A 95 6.77 -0.28 2.07
N LEU A 96 5.47 -0.57 2.18
CA LEU A 96 4.41 0.44 2.22
C LEU A 96 4.15 1.03 3.62
N LEU A 97 4.79 0.48 4.66
CA LEU A 97 4.50 0.81 6.06
C LEU A 97 4.63 2.30 6.39
N PRO A 98 5.64 3.06 5.91
CA PRO A 98 5.75 4.49 6.19
C PRO A 98 4.51 5.27 5.73
N GLN A 99 4.03 4.98 4.51
CA GLN A 99 2.89 5.65 3.88
C GLN A 99 1.59 5.27 4.60
N ILE A 100 1.41 3.98 4.92
CA ILE A 100 0.25 3.49 5.66
C ILE A 100 0.15 4.14 7.04
N VAL A 101 1.27 4.24 7.77
CA VAL A 101 1.32 4.95 9.06
C VAL A 101 1.00 6.43 8.88
N GLY A 102 1.57 7.08 7.87
CA GLY A 102 1.26 8.48 7.54
C GLY A 102 -0.23 8.71 7.28
N MET A 103 -0.86 7.83 6.50
CA MET A 103 -2.31 7.88 6.25
C MET A 103 -3.11 7.69 7.53
N SER A 104 -2.77 6.72 8.37
CA SER A 104 -3.49 6.41 9.63
C SER A 104 -3.50 7.58 10.63
N ARG A 105 -2.66 8.59 10.40
CA ARG A 105 -2.55 9.81 11.21
C ARG A 105 -2.96 11.08 10.46
N ASN A 106 -3.47 10.95 9.24
CA ASN A 106 -3.85 12.09 8.41
C ASN A 106 -4.98 12.92 9.07
N ALA A 107 -4.97 14.24 8.88
CA ALA A 107 -6.01 15.13 9.40
C ALA A 107 -7.40 14.84 8.79
N SER A 108 -7.45 14.47 7.50
CA SER A 108 -8.67 14.11 6.80
C SER A 108 -9.16 12.73 7.22
N ALA A 109 -10.37 12.64 7.78
CA ALA A 109 -10.99 11.38 8.15
C ALA A 109 -11.13 10.42 6.96
N ALA A 110 -11.35 10.97 5.75
CA ALA A 110 -11.51 10.19 4.53
C ALA A 110 -10.22 9.47 4.08
N ILE A 111 -9.04 9.93 4.53
CA ILE A 111 -7.74 9.25 4.32
C ILE A 111 -7.36 8.44 5.57
N ARG A 112 -7.62 9.01 6.75
CA ARG A 112 -7.28 8.40 8.04
C ARG A 112 -7.97 7.07 8.26
N GLN A 113 -9.27 6.97 7.99
CA GLN A 113 -10.05 5.76 8.23
C GLN A 113 -9.58 4.59 7.35
N PRO A 114 -9.41 4.73 6.01
CA PRO A 114 -8.80 3.68 5.19
C PRO A 114 -7.41 3.28 5.66
N GLY A 115 -6.54 4.26 5.99
CA GLY A 115 -5.19 4.00 6.49
C GLY A 115 -5.17 3.21 7.80
N ALA A 116 -6.01 3.59 8.76
CA ALA A 116 -6.14 2.88 10.04
C ALA A 116 -6.68 1.45 9.86
N LYS A 117 -7.68 1.26 8.99
CA LYS A 117 -8.22 -0.05 8.64
C LYS A 117 -7.15 -0.95 8.02
N LEU A 118 -6.40 -0.42 7.05
CA LEU A 118 -5.32 -1.15 6.38
C LEU A 118 -4.21 -1.54 7.36
N LEU A 119 -3.75 -0.60 8.19
CA LEU A 119 -2.75 -0.85 9.24
C LEU A 119 -3.20 -1.94 10.22
N SER A 120 -4.45 -1.85 10.70
CA SER A 120 -5.02 -2.84 11.62
C SER A 120 -5.04 -4.23 10.99
N LYS A 121 -5.60 -4.36 9.78
CA LYS A 121 -5.74 -5.65 9.11
C LYS A 121 -4.41 -6.28 8.72
N LEU A 122 -3.45 -5.47 8.29
CA LEU A 122 -2.10 -5.95 8.05
C LEU A 122 -1.44 -6.44 9.34
N SER A 123 -1.64 -5.77 10.48
CA SER A 123 -1.09 -6.21 11.77
C SER A 123 -1.65 -7.56 12.26
N GLU A 124 -2.86 -7.92 11.83
CA GLU A 124 -3.49 -9.22 12.12
C GLU A 124 -2.87 -10.36 11.29
N LEU A 125 -2.50 -10.08 10.04
CA LEU A 125 -2.14 -11.09 9.04
C LEU A 125 -0.64 -11.18 8.76
N VAL A 126 0.10 -10.11 9.07
CA VAL A 126 1.48 -9.90 8.65
C VAL A 126 2.34 -9.46 9.83
N ARG A 127 3.58 -9.93 9.90
CA ARG A 127 4.56 -9.50 10.90
C ARG A 127 5.36 -8.31 10.38
N TYR A 128 5.21 -7.16 11.03
CA TYR A 128 6.01 -5.98 10.76
C TYR A 128 7.43 -6.09 11.30
N ASP A 129 8.35 -5.41 10.62
CA ASP A 129 9.67 -5.12 11.19
C ASP A 129 9.54 -4.06 12.30
N LEU A 130 9.75 -4.49 13.54
CA LEU A 130 9.65 -3.62 14.72
C LEU A 130 10.72 -2.52 14.73
N THR A 131 11.87 -2.74 14.10
CA THR A 131 12.93 -1.74 13.98
C THR A 131 12.47 -0.63 13.04
N LEU A 132 11.85 -1.00 11.92
CA LEU A 132 11.25 -0.06 10.98
C LEU A 132 10.11 0.72 11.65
N LEU A 133 9.20 0.03 12.34
CA LEU A 133 8.08 0.67 13.04
C LEU A 133 8.57 1.67 14.10
N LYS A 134 9.59 1.29 14.88
CA LYS A 134 10.23 2.18 15.86
C LYS A 134 10.84 3.41 15.18
N LYS A 135 11.53 3.23 14.05
CA LYS A 135 12.12 4.34 13.28
C LYS A 135 11.05 5.32 12.79
N ILE A 136 9.97 4.81 12.19
CA ILE A 136 8.83 5.62 11.72
C ILE A 136 8.23 6.41 12.89
N TYR A 137 8.00 5.74 14.03
CA TYR A 137 7.48 6.40 15.22
C TYR A 137 8.41 7.52 15.71
N MET A 138 9.71 7.26 15.86
CA MET A 138 10.67 8.27 16.30
C MET A 138 10.72 9.49 15.37
N GLN A 139 10.76 9.26 14.05
CA GLN A 139 10.73 10.36 13.06
C GLN A 139 9.46 11.20 13.17
N SER A 140 8.32 10.55 13.46
CA SER A 140 7.04 11.24 13.59
C SER A 140 6.88 12.03 14.89
N VAL A 141 7.60 11.66 15.95
CA VAL A 141 7.64 12.41 17.22
C VAL A 141 8.58 13.60 17.09
N GLN A 142 9.75 13.40 16.46
CA GLN A 142 10.72 14.46 16.22
C GLN A 142 10.23 15.52 15.21
N GLY A 143 9.42 15.13 14.22
CA GLY A 143 8.79 16.08 13.28
C GLY A 143 7.64 16.89 13.87
N ALA A 144 7.07 16.48 15.01
CA ALA A 144 5.98 17.21 15.67
C ALA A 144 6.49 18.45 16.44
N ASP A 145 7.75 18.47 16.86
CA ASP A 145 8.37 19.63 17.52
C ASP A 145 8.68 20.80 16.56
N VAL A 146 8.76 20.55 15.25
CA VAL A 146 9.14 21.58 14.26
C VAL A 146 7.94 22.44 13.82
N CYS A 147 6.71 21.97 14.00
CA CYS A 147 5.50 22.73 13.61
C CYS A 147 4.90 23.60 14.73
N ILE A 148 5.43 23.57 15.96
CA ILE A 148 4.92 24.39 17.07
C ILE A 148 5.62 25.76 17.15
N PHE A 149 6.79 25.93 16.49
CA PHE A 149 7.56 27.18 16.55
C PHE A 149 7.39 28.13 15.36
N SER A 150 6.49 27.84 14.41
CA SER A 150 6.25 28.71 13.24
C SER A 150 5.00 29.60 13.36
N LEU A 151 4.42 29.72 14.55
CA LEU A 151 3.26 30.57 14.84
C LEU A 151 3.53 31.48 16.05
N PHE A 152 4.59 32.27 15.98
CA PHE A 152 4.71 33.54 16.71
C PHE A 152 5.55 34.52 15.88
#